data_AF-A0AA35NXL2-F1
#
_entry.id   AF-A0AA35NXL2-F1
#
_cell.length_a   1.000
_cell.length_b   1.000
_cell.length_c   1.000
_cell.angle_alpha   90.00
_cell.angle_beta   90.00
_cell.angle_gamma   90.00
#
_symmetry.space_group_name_H-M   'P 1'
#
loop_
_entity.id
_entity.type
_entity.pdbx_description
1 polymer ?
#
loop_
_entity_poly.entity_id
_entity_poly.type
_entity_poly.pdbx_seq_one_letter_code
_entity_poly.pdbx_strand_id
1 'polypeptide(L)'
;MSCEMSSPECLKEKGIELLTHFDKVSLRYQQAHDEQVDGTMASQHSHLLGALQQLSGLDKLWERLKSDLPCKQKLGELETRQKTLENIVSVLSRELGRREEAPANALREAMARILYLEEKVQQQDSLLTLKDVMISNLASRLQVLEQTTYDGCFFWKVPEMGLRLQEVQTGNRPALYSPTFYTSRYGYKLCLKLFLNGDGAGAGTHLSLFLVLMRGEHDFHLKWPFRHKVTFTLLDQVNKRHISTSFRPLETSSSFQRPTSEANVASGLPEFCPLNLLHAPGATYIHNDTLAIQAVIDTKA
;
A
#
# COMPACT_ATOMS: atom_id res chain seq x y z
N MET A 1 -44.18 12.92 -10.65
CA MET A 1 -44.99 13.31 -11.82
C MET A 1 -44.70 12.31 -12.90
N SER A 2 -45.70 11.47 -13.13
CA SER A 2 -45.68 10.26 -13.93
C SER A 2 -45.50 10.59 -15.41
N CYS A 3 -44.60 9.89 -16.09
CA CYS A 3 -44.51 9.88 -17.54
C CYS A 3 -44.74 8.44 -17.98
N GLU A 4 -46.00 8.13 -18.26
CA GLU A 4 -46.43 6.86 -18.86
C GLU A 4 -45.93 6.81 -20.30
N MET A 5 -44.84 6.08 -20.52
CA MET A 5 -44.41 5.70 -21.86
C MET A 5 -45.16 4.43 -22.25
N SER A 6 -46.11 4.62 -23.15
CA SER A 6 -46.92 3.63 -23.86
C SER A 6 -46.16 2.33 -24.16
N SER A 7 -46.54 1.26 -23.46
CA SER A 7 -46.01 -0.10 -23.63
C SER A 7 -46.65 -0.76 -24.86
N PRO A 8 -45.93 -1.61 -25.63
CA PRO A 8 -46.42 -2.29 -26.84
C PRO A 8 -47.61 -3.25 -26.63
N GLU A 9 -48.03 -3.45 -25.38
CA GLU A 9 -49.15 -4.32 -24.99
C GLU A 9 -50.53 -3.67 -25.25
N CYS A 10 -50.64 -2.34 -25.22
CA CYS A 10 -51.92 -1.64 -25.43
C CYS A 10 -52.44 -1.71 -26.89
N LEU A 11 -51.57 -2.01 -27.85
CA LEU A 11 -51.95 -2.19 -29.26
C LEU A 11 -52.45 -3.62 -29.57
N LYS A 12 -52.21 -4.60 -28.70
CA LYS A 12 -52.73 -5.97 -28.86
C LYS A 12 -54.16 -6.12 -28.33
N GLU A 13 -54.53 -5.42 -27.26
CA GLU A 13 -55.89 -5.50 -26.69
C GLU A 13 -56.97 -4.90 -27.61
N LYS A 14 -56.69 -3.76 -28.27
CA LYS A 14 -57.65 -3.14 -29.20
C LYS A 14 -57.92 -3.96 -30.46
N GLY A 15 -57.00 -4.85 -30.85
CA GLY A 15 -57.19 -5.78 -31.97
C GLY A 15 -58.09 -6.96 -31.62
N ILE A 16 -58.12 -7.36 -30.35
CA ILE A 16 -58.89 -8.52 -29.86
C ILE A 16 -60.36 -8.15 -29.61
N GLU A 17 -60.65 -6.91 -29.18
CA GLU A 17 -62.03 -6.46 -28.91
C GLU A 17 -62.92 -6.45 -30.17
N LEU A 18 -62.39 -6.08 -31.34
CA LEU A 18 -63.14 -6.04 -32.61
C LEU A 18 -63.59 -7.43 -33.10
N LEU A 19 -62.82 -8.48 -32.80
CA LEU A 19 -63.16 -9.86 -33.14
C LEU A 19 -64.29 -10.42 -32.26
N THR A 20 -64.36 -10.03 -30.98
CA THR A 20 -65.39 -10.53 -30.06
C THR A 20 -66.80 -9.98 -30.32
N HIS A 21 -66.91 -8.85 -31.03
CA HIS A 21 -68.22 -8.25 -31.33
C HIS A 21 -68.96 -9.01 -32.45
N PHE A 22 -68.24 -9.66 -33.36
CA PHE A 22 -68.84 -10.39 -34.48
C PHE A 22 -69.43 -11.74 -34.02
N ASP A 23 -68.73 -12.45 -33.13
CA ASP A 23 -69.20 -13.72 -32.56
C ASP A 23 -70.45 -13.55 -31.68
N LYS A 24 -70.59 -12.41 -30.99
CA LYS A 24 -71.77 -12.09 -30.16
C LYS A 24 -73.04 -11.82 -30.97
N VAL A 25 -72.92 -11.36 -32.22
CA VAL A 25 -74.08 -11.15 -33.12
C VAL A 25 -74.56 -12.48 -33.70
N SER A 26 -73.64 -13.40 -34.01
CA SER A 26 -73.97 -14.74 -34.53
C SER A 26 -74.69 -15.62 -33.50
N LEU A 27 -74.28 -15.56 -32.23
CA LEU A 27 -74.90 -16.33 -31.13
C LEU A 27 -76.34 -15.91 -30.79
N ARG A 28 -76.70 -14.64 -30.98
CA ARG A 28 -78.07 -14.15 -30.73
C ARG A 28 -79.09 -14.57 -31.80
N TYR A 29 -78.62 -14.96 -33.00
CA TYR A 29 -79.50 -15.41 -34.09
C TYR A 29 -79.84 -16.91 -34.00
N GLN A 30 -79.04 -17.71 -33.29
CA GLN A 30 -79.26 -19.16 -33.14
C GLN A 30 -80.14 -19.55 -31.94
N GLN A 31 -80.34 -18.67 -30.95
CA GLN A 31 -81.19 -18.94 -29.78
C GLN A 31 -82.70 -18.68 -30.00
N ALA A 32 -83.12 -18.18 -31.16
CA ALA A 32 -84.54 -17.89 -31.45
C ALA A 32 -85.25 -19.00 -32.25
N HIS A 33 -84.61 -20.16 -32.47
CA HIS A 33 -85.09 -21.15 -33.45
C HIS A 33 -85.45 -22.54 -32.87
N ASP A 34 -85.46 -22.71 -31.54
CA ASP A 34 -85.93 -23.94 -30.89
C ASP A 34 -86.82 -23.63 -29.68
N GLU A 35 -88.11 -23.38 -29.92
CA GLU A 35 -89.20 -23.84 -29.04
C GLU A 35 -90.54 -23.88 -29.82
N GLN A 36 -91.03 -25.11 -29.99
CA GLN A 36 -92.36 -25.60 -30.35
C GLN A 36 -93.32 -24.76 -31.23
N VAL A 37 -93.65 -25.33 -32.39
CA VAL A 37 -94.86 -25.08 -33.18
C VAL A 37 -96.10 -25.56 -32.42
N ASP A 38 -97.12 -24.72 -32.27
CA ASP A 38 -98.52 -25.17 -32.33
C ASP A 38 -99.40 -24.14 -33.04
N GLY A 39 -100.43 -24.65 -33.70
CA GLY A 39 -101.12 -24.00 -34.81
C GLY A 39 -101.99 -22.81 -34.47
N THR A 40 -102.50 -22.26 -35.57
CA THR A 40 -103.58 -21.28 -35.77
C THR A 40 -103.18 -19.82 -36.04
N MET A 41 -103.60 -19.39 -37.24
CA MET A 41 -103.87 -18.04 -37.73
C MET A 41 -102.74 -17.14 -38.26
N ALA A 42 -103.17 -16.41 -39.28
CA ALA A 42 -102.74 -15.08 -39.71
C ALA A 42 -101.65 -15.02 -40.81
N SER A 43 -102.17 -15.03 -42.03
CA SER A 43 -101.62 -14.26 -43.14
C SER A 43 -101.31 -12.82 -42.70
N GLN A 44 -100.12 -12.31 -43.04
CA GLN A 44 -99.76 -10.91 -43.32
C GLN A 44 -98.29 -10.69 -42.97
N HIS A 45 -97.35 -11.03 -43.85
CA HIS A 45 -95.97 -10.48 -43.82
C HIS A 45 -95.24 -10.71 -45.16
N SER A 46 -95.82 -10.30 -46.30
CA SER A 46 -95.15 -10.41 -47.60
C SER A 46 -94.08 -9.33 -47.83
N HIS A 47 -94.09 -8.23 -47.07
CA HIS A 47 -93.20 -7.08 -47.33
C HIS A 47 -91.86 -7.09 -46.57
N LEU A 48 -91.73 -7.86 -45.49
CA LEU A 48 -90.46 -7.97 -44.74
C LEU A 48 -89.49 -9.01 -45.33
N LEU A 49 -89.97 -9.91 -46.19
CA LEU A 49 -89.10 -10.86 -46.92
C LEU A 49 -88.29 -10.18 -48.04
N GLY A 50 -88.79 -9.09 -48.62
CA GLY A 50 -88.10 -8.38 -49.72
C GLY A 50 -86.83 -7.64 -49.27
N ALA A 51 -86.82 -7.09 -48.05
CA ALA A 51 -85.66 -6.37 -47.50
C ALA A 51 -84.53 -7.32 -47.05
N LEU A 52 -84.87 -8.52 -46.58
CA LEU A 52 -83.89 -9.55 -46.19
C LEU A 52 -83.19 -10.19 -47.39
N GLN A 53 -83.77 -10.10 -48.59
CA GLN A 53 -83.18 -10.68 -49.79
C GLN A 53 -81.99 -9.87 -50.33
N GLN A 54 -81.90 -8.57 -50.01
CA GLN A 54 -80.75 -7.73 -50.36
C GLN A 54 -79.52 -7.91 -49.44
N LEU A 55 -79.70 -8.39 -48.21
CA LEU A 55 -78.59 -8.66 -47.28
C LEU A 55 -77.88 -10.00 -47.53
N SER A 56 -78.49 -10.90 -48.31
CA SER A 56 -77.90 -12.20 -48.70
C SER A 56 -76.65 -12.11 -49.60
N GLY A 57 -76.30 -10.91 -50.08
CA GLY A 57 -75.12 -10.66 -50.91
C GLY A 57 -73.84 -10.38 -50.12
N LEU A 58 -73.95 -9.97 -48.85
CA LEU A 58 -72.79 -9.64 -48.02
C LEU A 58 -72.01 -10.89 -47.61
N ASP A 59 -72.69 -12.00 -47.32
CA ASP A 59 -72.04 -13.30 -47.04
C ASP A 59 -71.29 -13.84 -48.25
N LYS A 60 -71.83 -13.62 -49.46
CA LYS A 60 -71.17 -14.02 -50.72
C LYS A 60 -69.97 -13.14 -51.06
N LEU A 61 -70.00 -11.86 -50.71
CA LEU A 61 -68.85 -10.95 -50.84
C LEU A 61 -67.78 -11.25 -49.80
N TRP A 62 -68.18 -11.63 -48.59
CA TRP A 62 -67.28 -12.11 -47.54
C TRP A 62 -66.61 -13.43 -47.92
N GLU A 63 -67.35 -14.40 -48.44
CA GLU A 63 -66.80 -15.66 -48.98
C GLU A 63 -65.97 -15.46 -50.25
N ARG A 64 -66.26 -14.47 -51.12
CA ARG A 64 -65.39 -14.10 -52.27
C ARG A 64 -64.08 -13.44 -51.84
N LEU A 65 -64.12 -12.51 -50.88
CA LEU A 65 -62.89 -11.94 -50.31
C LEU A 65 -62.03 -12.99 -49.59
N LYS A 66 -62.68 -13.97 -48.94
CA LYS A 66 -62.06 -15.09 -48.23
C LYS A 66 -61.50 -16.17 -49.19
N SER A 67 -62.03 -16.25 -50.41
CA SER A 67 -61.65 -17.22 -51.44
C SER A 67 -60.77 -16.65 -52.57
N ASP A 68 -60.50 -15.34 -52.61
CA ASP A 68 -59.54 -14.73 -53.53
C ASP A 68 -58.12 -15.28 -53.27
N LEU A 69 -57.81 -16.37 -53.97
CA LEU A 69 -56.54 -17.08 -54.01
C LEU A 69 -55.30 -16.17 -54.13
N PRO A 70 -55.33 -15.04 -54.86
CA PRO A 70 -54.19 -14.10 -54.95
C PRO A 70 -53.89 -13.41 -53.61
N CYS A 71 -54.91 -13.08 -52.81
CA CYS A 71 -54.74 -12.46 -51.49
C CYS A 71 -54.21 -13.49 -50.48
N LYS A 72 -54.67 -14.74 -50.56
CA LYS A 72 -54.21 -15.83 -49.68
C LYS A 72 -52.75 -16.23 -49.97
N GLN A 73 -52.33 -16.24 -51.24
CA GLN A 73 -50.94 -16.45 -51.64
C GLN A 73 -50.03 -15.30 -51.20
N LYS A 74 -50.44 -14.04 -51.41
CA LYS A 74 -49.69 -12.87 -50.92
C LYS A 74 -49.59 -12.83 -49.40
N LEU A 75 -50.63 -13.26 -48.68
CA LEU A 75 -50.61 -13.35 -47.22
C LEU A 75 -49.60 -14.39 -46.74
N GLY A 76 -49.57 -15.59 -47.35
CA GLY A 76 -48.55 -16.61 -47.04
C GLY A 76 -47.13 -16.17 -47.42
N GLU A 77 -46.96 -15.43 -48.52
CA GLU A 77 -45.67 -14.85 -48.90
C GLU A 77 -45.22 -13.74 -47.92
N LEU A 78 -46.15 -12.92 -47.43
CA LEU A 78 -45.89 -11.94 -46.38
C LEU A 78 -45.57 -12.59 -45.03
N GLU A 79 -46.24 -13.68 -44.66
CA GLU A 79 -45.95 -14.45 -43.45
C GLU A 79 -44.57 -15.10 -43.50
N THR A 80 -44.19 -15.68 -44.65
CA THR A 80 -42.84 -16.23 -44.82
C THR A 80 -41.77 -15.14 -44.78
N ARG A 81 -42.02 -13.98 -45.40
CA ARG A 81 -41.14 -12.81 -45.31
C ARG A 81 -41.04 -12.27 -43.88
N GLN A 82 -42.15 -12.17 -43.16
CA GLN A 82 -42.17 -11.78 -41.75
C GLN A 82 -41.34 -12.75 -40.93
N LYS A 83 -41.52 -14.07 -41.13
CA LYS A 83 -40.74 -15.09 -40.44
C LYS A 83 -39.24 -15.02 -40.76
N THR A 84 -38.87 -14.70 -42.00
CA THR A 84 -37.46 -14.46 -42.35
C THR A 84 -36.90 -13.19 -41.70
N LEU A 85 -37.69 -12.11 -41.63
CA LEU A 85 -37.27 -10.86 -40.97
C LEU A 85 -37.14 -11.05 -39.46
N GLU A 86 -38.06 -11.77 -38.82
CA GLU A 86 -37.97 -12.16 -37.40
C GLU A 86 -36.71 -12.98 -37.14
N ASN A 87 -36.39 -13.94 -38.01
CA ASN A 87 -35.16 -14.72 -37.92
C ASN A 87 -33.91 -13.82 -38.06
N ILE A 88 -33.88 -12.90 -39.03
CA ILE A 88 -32.76 -11.97 -39.23
C ILE A 88 -32.59 -11.06 -38.01
N VAL A 89 -33.67 -10.50 -37.49
CA VAL A 89 -33.66 -9.67 -36.27
C VAL A 89 -33.16 -10.49 -35.09
N SER A 90 -33.58 -11.75 -34.92
CA SER A 90 -33.09 -12.60 -33.84
C SER A 90 -31.57 -12.85 -33.92
N VAL A 91 -31.05 -13.06 -35.13
CA VAL A 91 -29.61 -13.28 -35.36
C VAL A 91 -28.83 -11.99 -35.13
N LEU A 92 -29.29 -10.86 -35.69
CA LEU A 92 -28.63 -9.56 -35.52
C LEU A 92 -28.63 -9.12 -34.06
N SER A 93 -29.73 -9.30 -33.32
CA SER A 93 -29.80 -9.02 -31.89
C SER A 93 -28.81 -9.88 -31.09
N ARG A 94 -28.64 -11.16 -31.46
CA ARG A 94 -27.67 -12.05 -30.84
C ARG A 94 -26.22 -11.66 -31.16
N GLU A 95 -25.95 -11.28 -32.41
CA GLU A 95 -24.61 -10.82 -32.82
C GLU A 95 -24.25 -9.46 -32.23
N LEU A 96 -25.21 -8.53 -32.10
CA LEU A 96 -25.03 -7.25 -31.40
C LEU A 96 -24.74 -7.47 -29.92
N GLY A 97 -25.53 -8.31 -29.23
CA GLY A 97 -25.28 -8.65 -27.82
C GLY A 97 -23.90 -9.26 -27.60
N ARG A 98 -23.48 -10.21 -28.45
CA ARG A 98 -22.13 -10.79 -28.40
C ARG A 98 -21.02 -9.77 -28.63
N ARG A 99 -21.24 -8.82 -29.54
CA ARG A 99 -20.26 -7.78 -29.88
C ARG A 99 -20.13 -6.72 -28.79
N GLU A 100 -21.16 -6.49 -27.98
CA GLU A 100 -21.09 -5.63 -26.79
C GLU A 100 -20.50 -6.37 -25.56
N GLU A 101 -20.85 -7.64 -25.36
CA GLU A 101 -20.36 -8.45 -24.23
C GLU A 101 -18.87 -8.81 -24.34
N ALA A 102 -18.36 -9.11 -25.54
CA ALA A 102 -16.95 -9.45 -25.75
C ALA A 102 -15.96 -8.35 -25.31
N PRO A 103 -16.10 -7.08 -25.74
CA PRO A 103 -15.24 -5.99 -25.28
C PRO A 103 -15.50 -5.61 -23.81
N ALA A 104 -16.74 -5.72 -23.32
CA ALA A 104 -17.04 -5.47 -21.91
C ALA A 104 -16.39 -6.52 -20.99
N ASN A 105 -16.39 -7.80 -21.39
CA ASN A 105 -15.72 -8.86 -20.66
C ASN A 105 -14.20 -8.71 -20.69
N ALA A 106 -13.62 -8.38 -21.85
CA ALA A 106 -12.18 -8.12 -21.97
C ALA A 106 -11.75 -6.91 -21.12
N LEU A 107 -12.55 -5.83 -21.09
CA LEU A 107 -12.28 -4.67 -20.25
C LEU A 107 -12.35 -5.01 -18.75
N ARG A 108 -13.35 -5.80 -18.34
CA ARG A 108 -13.50 -6.26 -16.96
C ARG A 108 -12.32 -7.13 -16.53
N GLU A 109 -11.86 -8.03 -17.39
CA GLU A 109 -10.69 -8.87 -17.14
C GLU A 109 -9.40 -8.03 -17.06
N ALA A 110 -9.23 -7.05 -17.95
CA ALA A 110 -8.13 -6.10 -17.91
C ALA A 110 -8.13 -5.27 -16.60
N MET A 111 -9.30 -4.78 -16.16
CA MET A 111 -9.44 -4.07 -14.89
C MET A 111 -9.09 -4.96 -13.69
N ALA A 112 -9.57 -6.21 -13.67
CA ALA A 112 -9.21 -7.16 -12.62
C ALA A 112 -7.69 -7.43 -12.60
N ARG A 113 -7.06 -7.52 -13.77
CA ARG A 113 -5.61 -7.70 -13.88
C ARG A 113 -4.84 -6.47 -13.42
N ILE A 114 -5.31 -5.25 -13.73
CA ILE A 114 -4.72 -4.00 -13.25
C ILE A 114 -4.76 -3.95 -11.73
N LEU A 115 -5.91 -4.18 -11.10
CA LEU A 115 -6.04 -4.18 -9.63
C LEU A 115 -5.10 -5.21 -8.97
N TYR A 116 -5.00 -6.41 -9.55
CA TYR A 116 -4.08 -7.44 -9.08
C TYR A 116 -2.60 -7.01 -9.18
N LEU A 117 -2.22 -6.38 -10.30
CA LEU A 117 -0.86 -5.89 -10.49
C LEU A 117 -0.55 -4.71 -9.58
N GLU A 118 -1.51 -3.81 -9.36
CA GLU A 118 -1.38 -2.71 -8.39
C GLU A 118 -1.15 -3.24 -6.97
N GLU A 119 -1.92 -4.24 -6.55
CA GLU A 119 -1.69 -4.92 -5.26
C GLU A 119 -0.28 -5.55 -5.19
N LYS A 120 0.16 -6.19 -6.28
CA LYS A 120 1.50 -6.78 -6.36
C LYS A 120 2.62 -5.74 -6.30
N VAL A 121 2.45 -4.60 -6.96
CA VAL A 121 3.39 -3.48 -6.90
C VAL A 121 3.44 -2.92 -5.48
N GLN A 122 2.29 -2.69 -4.85
CA GLN A 122 2.22 -2.20 -3.47
C GLN A 122 2.88 -3.18 -2.46
N GLN A 123 2.70 -4.49 -2.65
CA GLN A 123 3.39 -5.52 -1.88
C GLN A 123 4.91 -5.48 -2.09
N GLN A 124 5.37 -5.29 -3.33
CA GLN A 124 6.79 -5.17 -3.65
C GLN A 124 7.42 -3.90 -3.06
N ASP A 125 6.75 -2.75 -3.14
CA ASP A 125 7.22 -1.50 -2.55
C ASP A 125 7.35 -1.60 -1.02
N SER A 126 6.39 -2.26 -0.36
CA SER A 126 6.46 -2.54 1.08
C SER A 126 7.65 -3.45 1.44
N LEU A 127 7.97 -4.41 0.58
CA LEU A 127 9.13 -5.27 0.77
C LEU A 127 10.46 -4.54 0.50
N LEU A 128 10.50 -3.67 -0.51
CA LEU A 128 11.67 -2.86 -0.85
C LEU A 128 12.02 -1.93 0.30
N THR A 129 11.05 -1.20 0.84
CA THR A 129 11.25 -0.32 2.01
C THR A 129 11.79 -1.08 3.22
N LEU A 130 11.29 -2.28 3.49
CA LEU A 130 11.81 -3.15 4.56
C LEU A 130 13.26 -3.58 4.28
N LYS A 131 13.58 -3.94 3.03
CA LYS A 131 14.94 -4.29 2.62
C LYS A 131 15.91 -3.11 2.75
N ASP A 132 15.49 -1.90 2.38
CA ASP A 132 16.32 -0.70 2.50
C ASP A 132 16.70 -0.42 3.96
N VAL A 133 15.74 -0.61 4.89
CA VAL A 133 16.01 -0.53 6.33
C VAL A 133 17.02 -1.59 6.78
N MET A 134 16.88 -2.83 6.29
CA MET A 134 17.83 -3.91 6.62
C MET A 134 19.23 -3.63 6.06
N ILE A 135 19.33 -3.14 4.83
CA ILE A 135 20.61 -2.75 4.20
C ILE A 135 21.28 -1.63 4.98
N SER A 136 20.52 -0.60 5.38
CA SER A 136 21.02 0.50 6.21
C SER A 136 21.54 -0.01 7.56
N ASN A 137 20.81 -0.91 8.21
CA ASN A 137 21.25 -1.54 9.46
C ASN A 137 22.56 -2.34 9.28
N LEU A 138 22.64 -3.16 8.22
CA LEU A 138 23.85 -3.93 7.90
C LEU A 138 25.04 -3.03 7.61
N ALA A 139 24.84 -1.95 6.83
CA ALA A 139 25.88 -0.97 6.53
C ALA A 139 26.41 -0.31 7.81
N SER A 140 25.52 0.07 8.74
CA SER A 140 25.92 0.61 10.05
C SER A 140 26.71 -0.41 10.87
N ARG A 141 26.28 -1.68 10.91
CA ARG A 141 27.01 -2.75 11.61
C ARG A 141 28.39 -2.99 11.01
N LEU A 142 28.52 -2.97 9.68
CA LEU A 142 29.79 -3.10 8.99
C LEU A 142 30.74 -1.95 9.34
N GLN A 143 30.25 -0.72 9.32
CA GLN A 143 31.04 0.45 9.70
C GLN A 143 31.59 0.36 11.14
N VAL A 144 30.77 -0.15 12.08
CA VAL A 144 31.23 -0.40 13.47
C VAL A 144 32.31 -1.48 13.50
N LEU A 145 32.13 -2.58 12.75
CA LEU A 145 33.09 -3.69 12.70
C LEU A 145 34.44 -3.27 12.11
N GLU A 146 34.45 -2.45 11.05
CA GLU A 146 35.67 -1.91 10.44
C GLU A 146 36.51 -1.08 11.41
N GLN A 147 35.86 -0.44 12.39
CA GLN A 147 36.52 0.42 13.38
C GLN A 147 36.83 -0.32 14.70
N THR A 148 36.35 -1.56 14.86
CA THR A 148 36.51 -2.32 16.09
C THR A 148 37.91 -2.95 16.16
N THR A 149 38.64 -2.69 17.24
CA THR A 149 39.93 -3.32 17.52
C THR A 149 39.83 -4.35 18.66
N TYR A 150 40.79 -5.28 18.72
CA TYR A 150 40.77 -6.43 19.65
C TYR A 150 42.13 -6.67 20.32
N ASP A 151 42.94 -5.63 20.47
CA ASP A 151 44.29 -5.68 21.05
C ASP A 151 44.46 -4.70 22.21
N GLY A 152 43.36 -4.10 22.69
CA GLY A 152 43.38 -3.04 23.69
C GLY A 152 43.93 -1.71 23.20
N CYS A 153 44.25 -1.58 21.91
CA CYS A 153 44.69 -0.34 21.29
C CYS A 153 43.58 0.19 20.38
N PHE A 154 43.08 1.38 20.66
CA PHE A 154 41.99 1.98 19.91
C PHE A 154 42.37 3.38 19.43
N PHE A 155 42.06 3.66 18.17
CA PHE A 155 42.29 4.94 17.54
C PHE A 155 40.95 5.51 17.08
N TRP A 156 40.64 6.71 17.54
CA TRP A 156 39.40 7.40 17.24
C TRP A 156 39.68 8.72 16.53
N LYS A 157 39.28 8.78 15.26
CA LYS A 157 39.22 10.02 14.49
C LYS A 157 37.82 10.60 14.60
N VAL A 158 37.71 11.75 15.26
CA VAL A 158 36.46 12.53 15.34
C VAL A 158 36.44 13.48 14.14
N PRO A 159 35.50 13.30 13.18
CA PRO A 159 35.38 14.20 12.03
C PRO A 159 34.66 15.51 12.41
N GLU A 160 34.40 16.35 11.42
CA GLU A 160 33.57 17.58 11.46
C GLU A 160 33.69 18.40 12.74
N MET A 161 34.92 18.71 13.14
CA MET A 161 35.19 19.45 14.37
C MET A 161 34.61 20.86 14.33
N GLY A 162 34.56 21.51 13.17
CA GLY A 162 33.95 22.83 12.98
C GLY A 162 32.48 22.84 13.35
N LEU A 163 31.70 21.88 12.84
CA LEU A 163 30.28 21.74 13.18
C LEU A 163 30.10 21.46 14.67
N ARG A 164 30.84 20.48 15.20
CA ARG A 164 30.75 20.08 16.62
C ARG A 164 31.13 21.21 17.59
N LEU A 165 32.11 22.04 17.22
CA LEU A 165 32.50 23.22 18.02
C LEU A 165 31.44 24.34 17.93
N GLN A 166 30.78 24.50 16.78
CA GLN A 166 29.67 25.45 16.65
C GLN A 166 28.47 25.03 17.52
N GLU A 167 28.11 23.75 17.55
CA GLU A 167 27.08 23.22 18.44
C GLU A 167 27.40 23.49 19.92
N VAL A 168 28.68 23.34 20.28
CA VAL A 168 29.16 23.69 21.62
C VAL A 168 28.95 25.17 21.95
N GLN A 169 29.18 26.06 20.99
CA GLN A 169 29.05 27.50 21.18
C GLN A 169 27.58 27.94 21.33
N THR A 170 26.64 27.25 20.70
CA THR A 170 25.20 27.52 20.84
C THR A 170 24.62 27.05 22.17
N GLY A 171 25.45 26.53 23.08
CA GLY A 171 25.05 26.09 24.42
C GLY A 171 24.72 24.61 24.51
N ASN A 172 24.76 23.86 23.38
CA ASN A 172 24.65 22.42 23.44
C ASN A 172 25.95 21.83 24.01
N ARG A 173 25.84 20.75 24.79
CA ARG A 173 27.01 20.00 25.29
C ARG A 173 26.89 18.54 24.87
N PRO A 174 26.97 18.24 23.56
CA PRO A 174 26.79 16.88 23.09
C PRO A 174 27.96 16.02 23.59
N ALA A 175 27.61 14.88 24.21
CA ALA A 175 28.57 13.83 24.48
C ALA A 175 28.80 13.04 23.19
N LEU A 176 30.05 12.96 22.74
CA LEU A 176 30.44 12.14 21.60
C LEU A 176 30.85 10.76 22.09
N TYR A 177 30.34 9.71 21.46
CA TYR A 177 30.73 8.34 21.75
C TYR A 177 31.55 7.77 20.60
N SER A 178 32.62 7.06 20.94
CA SER A 178 33.38 6.32 19.94
C SER A 178 32.68 5.02 19.58
N PRO A 179 33.03 4.41 18.44
CA PRO A 179 32.84 2.99 18.22
C PRO A 179 33.38 2.16 19.39
N THR A 180 32.83 0.96 19.52
CA THR A 180 33.28 0.01 20.55
C THR A 180 34.58 -0.66 20.14
N PHE A 181 35.42 -0.95 21.12
CA PHE A 181 36.65 -1.71 20.94
C PHE A 181 36.83 -2.70 22.09
N TYR A 182 37.74 -3.65 21.91
CA TYR A 182 37.97 -4.72 22.86
C TYR A 182 39.42 -4.78 23.30
N THR A 183 39.61 -5.24 24.53
CA THR A 183 40.95 -5.50 25.11
C THR A 183 41.62 -6.74 24.52
N SER A 184 40.84 -7.72 24.07
CA SER A 184 41.29 -8.92 23.34
C SER A 184 40.11 -9.50 22.54
N ARG A 185 40.32 -10.55 21.73
CA ARG A 185 39.23 -11.21 20.96
C ARG A 185 38.03 -11.61 21.82
N TYR A 186 38.27 -11.99 23.06
CA TYR A 186 37.25 -12.41 24.04
C TYR A 186 37.32 -11.55 25.31
N GLY A 187 37.84 -10.33 25.21
CA GLY A 187 38.11 -9.44 26.34
C GLY A 187 36.95 -8.50 26.68
N TYR A 188 37.23 -7.54 27.56
CA TYR A 188 36.31 -6.46 27.93
C TYR A 188 35.92 -5.64 26.70
N LYS A 189 34.62 -5.32 26.58
CA LYS A 189 34.05 -4.40 25.61
C LYS A 189 34.06 -2.98 26.17
N LEU A 190 34.59 -2.03 25.40
CA LEU A 190 34.83 -0.66 25.83
C LEU A 190 34.38 0.34 24.76
N CYS A 191 34.07 1.56 25.16
CA CYS A 191 34.05 2.71 24.26
C CYS A 191 34.53 3.98 24.99
N LEU A 192 34.77 5.04 24.23
CA LEU A 192 35.16 6.35 24.76
C LEU A 192 33.98 7.30 24.73
N LYS A 193 33.91 8.18 25.72
CA LYS A 193 32.97 9.29 25.79
C LYS A 193 33.74 10.60 25.91
N LEU A 194 33.49 11.52 24.99
CA LEU A 194 34.21 12.79 24.84
C LEU A 194 33.25 13.97 24.97
N PHE A 195 33.68 14.98 25.71
CA PHE A 195 33.02 16.29 25.77
C PHE A 195 33.99 17.37 25.32
N LEU A 196 33.67 17.99 24.19
CA LEU A 196 34.50 19.04 23.58
C LEU A 196 34.58 20.32 24.43
N ASN A 197 33.56 20.59 25.23
CA ASN A 197 33.52 21.73 26.16
C ASN A 197 33.56 21.30 27.63
N GLY A 198 34.12 20.11 27.87
CA GLY A 198 34.29 19.56 29.19
C GLY A 198 33.01 19.11 29.91
N ASP A 199 33.22 18.37 30.98
CA ASP A 199 32.20 17.85 31.89
C ASP A 199 32.73 17.90 33.33
N GLY A 200 31.82 18.02 34.30
CA GLY A 200 32.18 18.11 35.72
C GLY A 200 33.18 19.24 36.01
N ALA A 201 34.31 18.88 36.64
CA ALA A 201 35.37 19.83 37.02
C ALA A 201 36.02 20.54 35.81
N GLY A 202 36.05 19.90 34.63
CA GLY A 202 36.62 20.47 33.41
C GLY A 202 35.64 21.27 32.56
N ALA A 203 34.39 21.42 32.99
CA ALA A 203 33.35 22.07 32.21
C ALA A 203 33.73 23.50 31.80
N GLY A 204 33.63 23.80 30.51
CA GLY A 204 33.94 25.11 29.91
C GLY A 204 35.42 25.45 29.81
N THR A 205 36.32 24.61 30.34
CA THR A 205 37.76 24.94 30.44
C THR A 205 38.66 23.88 29.81
N HIS A 206 38.22 22.62 29.79
CA HIS A 206 38.97 21.49 29.29
C HIS A 206 38.14 20.64 28.32
N LEU A 207 38.83 19.91 27.46
CA LEU A 207 38.35 18.70 26.82
C LEU A 207 38.26 17.61 27.91
N SER A 208 37.11 16.94 28.05
CA SER A 208 36.96 15.81 28.98
C SER A 208 36.84 14.50 28.22
N LEU A 209 37.56 13.47 28.68
CA LEU A 209 37.60 12.17 28.03
C LEU A 209 37.43 11.04 29.06
N PHE A 210 36.50 10.14 28.78
CA PHE A 210 36.11 9.06 29.69
C PHE A 210 36.13 7.71 29.00
N LEU A 211 36.46 6.67 29.76
CA LEU A 211 36.27 5.28 29.39
C LEU A 211 34.89 4.84 29.84
N VAL A 212 34.21 4.08 28.99
CA VAL A 212 32.95 3.41 29.32
C VAL A 212 33.15 1.92 29.17
N LEU A 213 32.88 1.18 30.25
CA LEU A 213 32.79 -0.27 30.19
C LEU A 213 31.40 -0.65 29.72
N MET A 214 31.34 -1.47 28.68
CA MET A 214 30.10 -1.97 28.12
C MET A 214 29.95 -3.45 28.42
N ARG A 215 28.71 -3.91 28.51
CA ARG A 215 28.41 -5.34 28.68
C ARG A 215 28.93 -6.11 27.47
N GLY A 216 29.87 -7.02 27.73
CA GLY A 216 30.45 -7.92 26.76
C GLY A 216 29.76 -9.29 26.78
N GLU A 217 29.79 -9.98 25.64
CA GLU A 217 29.33 -11.38 25.54
C GLU A 217 30.18 -12.33 26.42
N HIS A 218 31.42 -11.93 26.68
CA HIS A 218 32.46 -12.73 27.31
C HIS A 218 32.67 -12.39 28.80
N ASP A 219 31.86 -11.49 29.38
CA ASP A 219 32.03 -10.98 30.75
C ASP A 219 32.01 -12.07 31.84
N PHE A 220 31.47 -13.26 31.53
CA PHE A 220 31.34 -14.38 32.47
C PHE A 220 32.69 -15.01 32.89
N HIS A 221 33.73 -14.93 32.05
CA HIS A 221 35.05 -15.50 32.37
C HIS A 221 36.12 -14.44 32.65
N LEU A 222 35.78 -13.16 32.47
CA LEU A 222 36.70 -12.05 32.74
C LEU A 222 36.81 -11.78 34.24
N LYS A 223 37.95 -11.20 34.65
CA LYS A 223 38.21 -10.86 36.04
C LYS A 223 37.56 -9.52 36.37
N TRP A 224 36.92 -9.43 37.52
CA TRP A 224 36.27 -8.20 37.98
C TRP A 224 36.75 -7.82 39.39
N PRO A 225 36.87 -6.51 39.72
CA PRO A 225 36.65 -5.36 38.84
C PRO A 225 37.73 -5.19 37.76
N PHE A 226 37.45 -4.37 36.75
CA PHE A 226 38.42 -4.00 35.71
C PHE A 226 39.58 -3.20 36.30
N ARG A 227 40.82 -3.68 36.10
CA ARG A 227 42.04 -3.17 36.78
C ARG A 227 43.16 -2.72 35.82
N HIS A 228 42.93 -2.83 34.51
CA HIS A 228 43.96 -2.53 33.51
C HIS A 228 44.27 -1.03 33.50
N LYS A 229 45.56 -0.68 33.36
CA LYS A 229 45.97 0.72 33.22
C LYS A 229 45.40 1.26 31.90
N VAL A 230 44.76 2.42 31.96
CA VAL A 230 44.19 3.10 30.81
C VAL A 230 45.07 4.30 30.49
N THR A 231 45.49 4.42 29.23
CA THR A 231 46.24 5.58 28.74
C THR A 231 45.44 6.24 27.63
N PHE A 232 45.15 7.52 27.79
CA PHE A 232 44.55 8.35 26.76
C PHE A 232 45.60 9.28 26.18
N THR A 233 45.58 9.42 24.86
CA THR A 233 46.50 10.28 24.13
C THR A 233 45.74 11.13 23.13
N LEU A 234 45.85 12.44 23.25
CA LEU A 234 45.42 13.39 22.24
C LEU A 234 46.56 13.57 21.23
N LEU A 235 46.29 13.26 19.97
CA LEU A 235 47.33 13.26 18.95
C LEU A 235 47.43 14.61 18.26
N ASP A 236 48.57 15.28 18.45
CA ASP A 236 49.06 16.31 17.53
C ASP A 236 49.36 15.70 16.15
N GLN A 237 48.64 16.18 15.12
CA GLN A 237 48.65 15.60 13.76
C GLN A 237 49.80 16.11 12.89
N VAL A 238 50.58 17.10 13.35
CA VAL A 238 51.67 17.71 12.56
C VAL A 238 52.98 17.68 13.33
N ASN A 239 53.03 18.27 14.52
CA ASN A 239 54.28 18.44 15.27
C ASN A 239 54.59 17.24 16.18
N LYS A 240 53.70 16.23 16.24
CA LYS A 240 53.82 15.02 17.07
C LYS A 240 54.01 15.29 18.57
N ARG A 241 53.58 16.45 19.06
CA ARG A 241 53.56 16.79 20.49
C ARG A 241 52.27 16.28 21.12
N HIS A 242 52.16 14.97 21.26
CA HIS A 242 50.95 14.34 21.81
C HIS A 242 50.79 14.63 23.31
N ILE A 243 49.55 14.79 23.78
CA ILE A 243 49.23 14.93 25.20
C ILE A 243 48.76 13.57 25.69
N SER A 244 49.48 12.95 26.62
CA SER A 244 49.14 11.63 27.13
C SER A 244 48.94 11.66 28.64
N THR A 245 47.83 11.10 29.10
CA THR A 245 47.52 10.95 30.52
C THR A 245 47.01 9.54 30.77
N SER A 246 47.52 8.91 31.82
CA SER A 246 47.14 7.56 32.19
C SER A 246 46.63 7.47 33.60
N PHE A 247 45.64 6.61 33.83
CA PHE A 247 45.07 6.35 35.15
C PHE A 247 44.90 4.85 35.36
N ARG A 248 44.81 4.44 36.62
CA ARG A 248 44.42 3.09 37.01
C ARG A 248 43.00 3.12 37.56
N PRO A 249 42.09 2.29 37.04
CA PRO A 249 40.75 2.10 37.60
C PRO A 249 40.78 1.84 39.11
N LEU A 250 39.90 2.52 39.86
CA LEU A 250 39.74 2.29 41.29
C LEU A 250 38.78 1.12 41.54
N GLU A 251 39.21 0.12 42.30
CA GLU A 251 38.41 -1.09 42.57
C GLU A 251 37.09 -0.80 43.31
N THR A 252 37.05 0.29 44.07
CA THR A 252 35.87 0.73 44.82
C THR A 252 34.85 1.46 43.95
N SER A 253 35.21 1.86 42.73
CA SER A 253 34.30 2.57 41.83
C SER A 253 33.32 1.60 41.17
N SER A 254 32.04 1.98 41.13
CA SER A 254 30.99 1.24 40.43
C SER A 254 31.21 1.20 38.91
N SER A 255 31.91 2.18 38.33
CA SER A 255 32.22 2.28 36.90
C SER A 255 33.02 1.09 36.35
N PHE A 256 33.82 0.44 37.21
CA PHE A 256 34.72 -0.65 36.82
C PHE A 256 34.27 -2.03 37.30
N GLN A 257 33.06 -2.11 37.89
CA GLN A 257 32.45 -3.38 38.24
C GLN A 257 31.91 -4.08 36.98
N ARG A 258 31.58 -5.37 37.11
CA ARG A 258 30.95 -6.13 36.04
C ARG A 258 29.65 -5.44 35.58
N PRO A 259 29.49 -5.11 34.29
CA PRO A 259 28.27 -4.48 33.78
C PRO A 259 27.03 -5.34 34.03
N THR A 260 26.00 -4.71 34.59
CA THR A 260 24.65 -5.28 34.73
C THR A 260 23.68 -4.69 33.70
N SER A 261 23.92 -3.46 33.27
CA SER A 261 23.28 -2.75 32.15
C SER A 261 24.14 -2.80 30.88
N GLU A 262 23.65 -2.26 29.76
CA GLU A 262 24.40 -2.15 28.49
C GLU A 262 25.75 -1.44 28.65
N ALA A 263 25.80 -0.41 29.49
CA ALA A 263 27.01 0.34 29.80
C ALA A 263 27.03 0.75 31.28
N ASN A 264 28.23 0.83 31.84
CA ASN A 264 28.50 1.39 33.15
C ASN A 264 28.57 2.93 33.09
N VAL A 265 28.59 3.56 34.27
CA VAL A 265 28.88 4.99 34.39
C VAL A 265 30.30 5.28 33.87
N ALA A 266 30.42 6.27 32.98
CA ALA A 266 31.69 6.67 32.40
C ALA A 266 32.68 7.14 33.48
N SER A 267 33.96 6.80 33.35
CA SER A 267 35.01 7.22 34.28
C SER A 267 36.32 7.51 33.53
N GLY A 268 37.03 8.56 33.94
CA GLY A 268 38.19 9.05 33.21
C GLY A 268 38.63 10.42 33.69
N LEU A 269 38.91 11.32 32.75
CA LEU A 269 39.64 12.55 32.97
C LEU A 269 38.78 13.77 32.59
N PRO A 270 38.12 14.41 33.57
CA PRO A 270 37.41 15.68 33.35
C PRO A 270 38.34 16.78 32.82
N GLU A 271 39.56 16.86 33.31
CA GLU A 271 40.55 17.88 32.92
C GLU A 271 41.62 17.28 32.01
N PHE A 272 41.23 16.64 30.91
CA PHE A 272 42.18 15.90 30.06
C PHE A 272 43.10 16.82 29.25
N CYS A 273 42.54 17.81 28.55
CA CYS A 273 43.33 18.79 27.78
C CYS A 273 42.71 20.18 27.94
N PRO A 274 43.47 21.20 28.40
CA PRO A 274 42.99 22.57 28.45
C PRO A 274 42.55 23.07 27.07
N LEU A 275 41.40 23.77 26.99
CA LEU A 275 40.89 24.29 25.71
C LEU A 275 41.76 25.41 25.15
N ASN A 276 42.39 26.20 26.02
CA ASN A 276 43.35 27.23 25.60
C ASN A 276 44.57 26.62 24.88
N LEU A 277 44.99 25.40 25.26
CA LEU A 277 46.06 24.66 24.59
C LEU A 277 45.57 24.03 23.29
N LEU A 278 44.35 23.47 23.30
CA LEU A 278 43.72 22.87 22.12
C LEU A 278 43.56 23.89 20.97
N HIS A 279 43.19 25.13 21.33
CA HIS A 279 42.94 26.24 20.40
C HIS A 279 44.09 27.27 20.34
N ALA A 280 45.25 26.96 20.91
CA ALA A 280 46.38 27.88 20.89
C ALA A 280 46.83 28.18 19.44
N PRO A 281 47.31 29.40 19.14
CA PRO A 281 47.92 29.70 17.84
C PRO A 281 49.08 28.73 17.55
N GLY A 282 49.00 28.02 16.42
CA GLY A 282 49.97 26.98 16.04
C GLY A 282 49.74 25.60 16.68
N ALA A 283 48.64 25.41 17.42
CA ALA A 283 48.20 24.08 17.83
C ALA A 283 47.71 23.29 16.61
N THR A 284 48.10 22.01 16.55
CA THR A 284 47.85 21.12 15.42
C THR A 284 47.13 19.83 15.86
N TYR A 285 46.41 19.90 16.98
CA TYR A 285 45.56 18.81 17.48
C TYR A 285 44.29 18.66 16.64
N ILE A 286 43.67 19.77 16.25
CA ILE A 286 42.59 19.82 15.26
C ILE A 286 43.22 20.16 13.92
N HIS A 287 43.17 19.22 12.98
CA HIS A 287 43.74 19.38 11.65
C HIS A 287 42.83 18.71 10.61
N ASN A 288 42.66 19.35 9.44
CA ASN A 288 41.71 18.92 8.40
C ASN A 288 40.31 18.61 8.97
N ASP A 289 39.80 19.51 9.81
CA ASP A 289 38.49 19.41 10.45
C ASP A 289 38.30 18.13 11.31
N THR A 290 39.39 17.54 11.79
CA THR A 290 39.36 16.29 12.56
C THR A 290 40.20 16.38 13.82
N LEU A 291 39.78 15.65 14.86
CA LEU A 291 40.52 15.42 16.11
C LEU A 291 40.87 13.94 16.21
N ALA A 292 42.08 13.61 16.66
CA ALA A 292 42.52 12.22 16.79
C ALA A 292 42.86 11.88 18.24
N ILE A 293 42.24 10.83 18.77
CA ILE A 293 42.42 10.32 20.13
C ILE A 293 42.86 8.87 20.05
N GLN A 294 43.84 8.49 20.84
CA GLN A 294 44.22 7.10 21.05
C GLN A 294 43.92 6.69 22.50
N ALA A 295 43.37 5.49 22.67
CA ALA A 295 43.23 4.84 23.95
C ALA A 295 44.00 3.52 23.95
N VAL A 296 44.82 3.29 24.97
CA VAL A 296 45.59 2.06 25.15
C VAL A 296 45.27 1.46 26.50
N ILE A 297 44.83 0.21 26.49
CA ILE A 297 44.55 -0.60 27.68
C ILE A 297 45.70 -1.57 27.88
N ASP A 298 46.39 -1.44 29.01
CA ASP A 298 47.52 -2.30 29.34
C ASP A 298 47.04 -3.69 29.79
N THR A 299 46.96 -4.60 28.83
CA THR A 299 46.53 -5.99 29.00
C THR A 299 47.69 -6.93 29.28
N LYS A 300 48.94 -6.45 29.20
CA LYS A 300 50.15 -7.22 29.49
C LYS A 300 50.34 -7.25 31.01
N ALA A 301 49.77 -8.27 31.64
CA ALA A 301 50.06 -8.65 33.02
C ALA A 301 51.37 -9.44 33.10
#